data_AF-A0A382XCG8-F1
#
_entry.id   AF-A0A382XCG8-F1
#
_cell.length_a   1.000
_cell.length_b   1.000
_cell.length_c   1.000
_cell.angle_alpha   90.00
_cell.angle_beta   90.00
_cell.angle_gamma   90.00
#
_symmetry.space_group_name_H-M   'P 1'
#
loop_
_entity.id
_entity.type
_entity.pdbx_description
1 polymer ?
#
loop_
_entity_poly.entity_id
_entity_poly.type
_entity_poly.pdbx_seq_one_letter_code
_entity_poly.pdbx_strand_id
1 'polypeptide(L)'
;MQKNIVLDADTPNYGGGVQQVSPEDKQAVDQLRGQYDLMRAELAKVIIGQDKVVEEMLICILSRGHGLLMGVPGLAKTLMVNSLSKIMSLGFSRIQFTPDLMPSDITGTEILQEGEAGRRQFEFVKGPIFANIILADEINRTPPKTQSALLEAMQEHR
;
A
#
# COMPACT_ATOMS: atom_id res chain seq x y z
N MET A 1 -5.66 12.81 20.45
CA MET A 1 -5.03 12.12 21.59
C MET A 1 -4.36 10.86 21.06
N GLN A 2 -3.03 10.88 20.95
CA GLN A 2 -2.21 9.71 20.60
C GLN A 2 -2.23 8.71 21.76
N LYS A 3 -2.52 7.44 21.48
CA LYS A 3 -2.25 6.34 22.41
C LYS A 3 -0.97 5.65 21.96
N ASN A 4 0.14 5.98 22.60
CA ASN A 4 1.36 5.18 22.52
C ASN A 4 1.14 3.93 23.40
N ILE A 5 1.36 2.76 22.82
CA ILE A 5 1.49 1.51 23.57
C ILE A 5 2.96 1.39 23.97
N VAL A 6 3.23 1.55 25.26
CA VAL A 6 4.51 1.18 25.87
C VAL A 6 4.36 -0.26 26.35
N LEU A 7 5.22 -1.16 25.87
CA LEU A 7 5.30 -2.55 26.33
C LEU A 7 6.55 -2.68 27.22
N ASP A 8 6.35 -2.59 28.53
CA ASP A 8 7.37 -2.98 29.51
C ASP A 8 7.19 -4.48 29.85
N ALA A 9 8.27 -5.24 29.76
CA ALA A 9 8.25 -6.71 29.80
C ALA A 9 8.32 -7.32 31.21
N ASP A 10 8.45 -6.53 32.29
CA ASP A 10 8.81 -7.08 33.61
C ASP A 10 8.02 -6.48 34.80
N THR A 11 6.69 -6.60 34.82
CA THR A 11 5.94 -6.55 36.10
C THR A 11 4.72 -7.49 36.09
N PRO A 12 4.56 -8.38 37.09
CA PRO A 12 3.40 -9.25 37.18
C PRO A 12 2.26 -8.57 37.96
N ASN A 13 1.05 -8.75 37.42
CA ASN A 13 -0.28 -8.65 38.05
C ASN A 13 -0.97 -7.27 38.12
N TYR A 14 -2.00 -7.08 37.29
CA TYR A 14 -3.19 -6.29 37.64
C TYR A 14 -4.44 -6.92 36.99
N GLY A 15 -5.47 -7.13 37.81
CA GLY A 15 -6.76 -7.73 37.43
C GLY A 15 -7.57 -6.95 36.41
N GLY A 16 -7.19 -7.05 35.13
CA GLY A 16 -8.09 -6.91 34.00
C GLY A 16 -8.48 -8.32 33.55
N GLY A 17 -9.78 -8.63 33.57
CA GLY A 17 -10.26 -9.94 33.12
C GLY A 17 -9.67 -10.29 31.76
N VAL A 18 -9.16 -11.51 31.62
CA VAL A 18 -8.87 -12.09 30.31
C VAL A 18 -10.18 -12.03 29.54
N GLN A 19 -10.32 -11.04 28.65
CA GLN A 19 -11.49 -10.93 27.80
C GLN A 19 -11.51 -12.20 26.96
N GLN A 20 -12.43 -13.11 27.28
CA GLN A 20 -12.54 -14.35 26.54
C GLN A 20 -12.83 -13.99 25.09
N VAL A 21 -11.91 -14.38 24.20
CA VAL A 21 -12.05 -14.16 22.75
C VAL A 21 -13.39 -14.73 22.32
N SER A 22 -14.25 -13.90 21.73
CA SER A 22 -15.60 -14.31 21.38
C SER A 22 -15.55 -15.44 20.33
N PRO A 23 -16.55 -16.33 20.27
CA PRO A 23 -16.63 -17.33 19.21
C PRO A 23 -16.58 -16.72 17.80
N GLU A 24 -17.14 -15.52 17.63
CA GLU A 24 -17.13 -14.77 16.38
C GLU A 24 -15.73 -14.30 16.00
N ASP A 25 -14.96 -13.75 16.96
CA ASP A 25 -13.57 -13.33 16.71
C ASP A 25 -12.69 -14.52 16.31
N LYS A 26 -12.88 -15.69 16.95
CA LYS A 26 -12.16 -16.92 16.57
C LYS A 26 -12.49 -17.33 15.14
N GLN A 27 -13.77 -17.32 14.78
CA GLN A 27 -14.21 -17.67 13.44
C GLN A 27 -13.67 -16.70 12.38
N ALA A 28 -13.65 -15.40 12.68
CA ALA A 28 -13.09 -14.39 11.78
C ALA A 28 -11.57 -14.60 11.58
N VAL A 29 -10.83 -14.91 12.64
CA VAL A 29 -9.39 -15.23 12.56
C VAL A 29 -9.13 -16.50 11.75
N ASP A 30 -9.94 -17.55 11.94
CA ASP A 30 -9.80 -18.80 11.17
C ASP A 30 -10.09 -18.59 9.69
N GLN A 31 -11.11 -17.78 9.35
CA GLN A 31 -11.39 -17.39 7.97
C GLN A 31 -10.24 -16.58 7.36
N LEU A 32 -9.70 -15.60 8.09
CA LEU A 32 -8.57 -14.80 7.64
C LEU A 32 -7.33 -15.67 7.40
N ARG A 33 -7.03 -16.62 8.30
CA ARG A 33 -5.93 -17.57 8.13
C ARG A 33 -6.11 -18.40 6.86
N GLY A 34 -7.31 -18.92 6.62
CA GLY A 34 -7.60 -19.68 5.40
C GLY A 34 -7.38 -18.85 4.13
N GLN A 35 -7.84 -17.60 4.10
CA GLN A 35 -7.60 -16.70 2.97
C GLN A 35 -6.11 -16.35 2.80
N TYR A 36 -5.40 -16.12 3.90
CA TYR A 36 -3.95 -15.86 3.89
C TYR A 36 -3.18 -17.02 3.27
N ASP A 37 -3.47 -18.26 3.69
CA ASP A 37 -2.80 -19.46 3.17
C ASP A 37 -3.05 -19.64 1.66
N LEU A 38 -4.28 -19.37 1.21
CA LEU A 38 -4.64 -19.37 -0.21
C LEU A 38 -3.86 -18.32 -1.00
N MET A 39 -3.82 -17.06 -0.52
CA MET A 39 -3.08 -15.98 -1.17
C MET A 39 -1.59 -16.30 -1.27
N ARG A 40 -0.99 -16.84 -0.20
CA ARG A 40 0.41 -17.25 -0.17
C ARG A 40 0.69 -18.38 -1.17
N ALA A 41 -0.18 -19.38 -1.24
CA ALA A 41 -0.05 -20.49 -2.18
C ALA A 41 -0.13 -20.03 -3.64
N GLU A 42 -1.02 -19.08 -3.96
CA GLU A 42 -1.09 -18.48 -5.31
C GLU A 42 0.16 -17.68 -5.66
N LEU A 43 0.70 -16.89 -4.73
CA LEU A 43 1.94 -16.14 -4.96
C LEU A 43 3.15 -17.05 -5.17
N ALA A 44 3.23 -18.16 -4.44
CA ALA A 44 4.35 -19.12 -4.55
C ALA A 44 4.46 -19.75 -5.95
N LYS A 45 3.39 -19.75 -6.76
CA LYS A 45 3.43 -20.23 -8.16
C LYS A 45 4.24 -19.33 -9.09
N VAL A 46 4.35 -18.05 -8.75
CA VAL A 46 5.00 -17.02 -9.60
C VAL A 46 6.30 -16.53 -8.97
N ILE A 47 6.37 -16.50 -7.63
CA ILE A 47 7.46 -15.93 -6.86
C ILE A 47 8.17 -17.05 -6.09
N ILE A 48 9.40 -17.35 -6.48
CA ILE A 48 10.19 -18.45 -5.90
C ILE A 48 11.21 -17.89 -4.89
N GLY A 49 11.25 -18.48 -3.69
CA GLY A 49 12.30 -18.21 -2.70
C GLY A 49 12.21 -16.86 -1.98
N GLN A 50 11.04 -16.21 -1.97
CA GLN A 50 10.81 -14.90 -1.34
C GLN A 50 9.68 -14.94 -0.30
N ASP A 51 9.50 -16.07 0.39
CA ASP A 51 8.41 -16.29 1.36
C ASP A 51 8.27 -15.17 2.40
N LYS A 52 9.39 -14.76 2.99
CA LYS A 52 9.41 -13.73 4.03
C LYS A 52 8.94 -12.37 3.50
N VAL A 53 9.37 -12.00 2.29
CA VAL A 53 8.98 -10.72 1.66
C VAL A 53 7.49 -10.71 1.34
N VAL A 54 6.97 -11.85 0.85
CA VAL A 54 5.55 -12.03 0.58
C VAL A 54 4.72 -11.87 1.86
N GLU A 55 5.15 -12.50 2.95
CA GLU A 55 4.50 -12.38 4.26
C GLU A 55 4.50 -10.93 4.77
N GLU A 56 5.65 -10.25 4.74
CA GLU A 56 5.76 -8.84 5.15
C GLU A 56 4.89 -7.91 4.29
N MET A 57 4.78 -8.17 2.98
CA MET A 57 3.89 -7.42 2.08
C MET A 57 2.41 -7.64 2.39
N LEU A 58 2.00 -8.87 2.68
CA LEU A 58 0.62 -9.19 3.09
C LEU A 58 0.29 -8.48 4.40
N ILE A 59 1.19 -8.53 5.38
CA ILE A 59 1.05 -7.80 6.66
C ILE A 59 0.91 -6.30 6.40
N CYS A 60 1.76 -5.73 5.55
CA CYS A 60 1.73 -4.32 5.19
C CYS A 60 0.36 -3.90 4.60
N ILE A 61 -0.17 -4.66 3.65
CA ILE A 61 -1.46 -4.35 3.02
C ILE A 61 -2.62 -4.52 4.01
N LEU A 62 -2.65 -5.61 4.78
CA LEU A 62 -3.73 -5.90 5.74
C LEU A 62 -3.77 -4.88 6.88
N SER A 63 -2.62 -4.34 7.26
CA SER A 63 -2.50 -3.26 8.25
C SER A 63 -2.71 -1.85 7.67
N ARG A 64 -2.99 -1.74 6.36
CA ARG A 64 -3.10 -0.46 5.62
C ARG A 64 -1.83 0.39 5.74
N GLY A 65 -0.68 -0.25 5.88
CA GLY A 65 0.62 0.40 5.97
C GLY A 65 1.25 0.68 4.61
N HIS A 66 2.46 1.25 4.66
CA HIS A 66 3.32 1.44 3.51
C HIS A 66 4.66 0.77 3.76
N GLY A 67 5.21 0.12 2.74
CA GLY A 67 6.45 -0.65 2.84
C GLY A 67 7.50 -0.15 1.86
N LEU A 68 8.77 -0.18 2.27
CA LEU A 68 9.91 0.11 1.41
C LEU A 68 10.56 -1.19 0.95
N LEU A 69 10.46 -1.50 -0.35
CA LEU A 69 10.97 -2.75 -0.91
C LEU A 69 12.40 -2.59 -1.49
N MET A 70 13.39 -2.78 -0.63
CA MET A 70 14.82 -2.73 -1.00
C MET A 70 15.33 -4.06 -1.54
N GLY A 71 16.35 -4.03 -2.39
CA GLY A 71 16.93 -5.22 -3.01
C GLY A 71 17.53 -4.91 -4.38
N VAL A 72 18.36 -5.81 -4.90
CA VAL A 72 19.00 -5.64 -6.20
C VAL A 72 17.98 -5.66 -7.36
N PRO A 73 18.28 -5.01 -8.50
CA PRO A 73 17.47 -5.12 -9.70
C PRO A 73 17.27 -6.58 -10.12
N GLY A 74 16.10 -6.89 -10.68
CA GLY A 74 15.79 -8.24 -11.19
C GLY A 74 15.16 -9.21 -10.20
N LEU A 75 14.96 -8.83 -8.92
CA LEU A 75 14.28 -9.67 -7.92
C LEU A 75 12.74 -9.70 -8.04
N ALA A 76 12.21 -9.51 -9.25
CA ALA A 76 10.78 -9.61 -9.53
C ALA A 76 9.87 -8.73 -8.62
N LYS A 77 10.38 -7.64 -8.02
CA LYS A 77 9.64 -6.73 -7.12
C LYS A 77 8.32 -6.25 -7.73
N THR A 78 8.40 -5.77 -8.97
CA THR A 78 7.22 -5.34 -9.74
C THR A 78 6.24 -6.47 -9.98
N LEU A 79 6.74 -7.66 -10.31
CA LEU A 79 5.89 -8.84 -10.53
C LEU A 79 5.21 -9.27 -9.23
N MET A 80 5.92 -9.23 -8.10
CA MET A 80 5.41 -9.60 -6.78
C MET A 80 4.25 -8.69 -6.37
N VAL A 81 4.44 -7.36 -6.41
CA VAL A 81 3.40 -6.38 -6.05
C VAL A 81 2.20 -6.47 -6.99
N ASN A 82 2.43 -6.60 -8.30
CA ASN A 82 1.35 -6.74 -9.29
C ASN A 82 0.61 -8.09 -9.21
N SER A 83 1.29 -9.17 -8.82
CA SER A 83 0.62 -10.47 -8.61
C SER A 83 -0.28 -10.42 -7.39
N LEU A 84 0.19 -9.79 -6.33
CA LEU A 84 -0.59 -9.63 -5.10
C LEU A 84 -1.82 -8.74 -5.31
N SER A 85 -1.70 -7.63 -6.06
CA SER A 85 -2.85 -6.79 -6.39
C SER A 85 -3.93 -7.55 -7.16
N LYS A 86 -3.53 -8.41 -8.11
CA LYS A 86 -4.47 -9.27 -8.86
C LYS A 86 -5.15 -10.31 -7.97
N ILE A 87 -4.39 -10.98 -7.11
CA ILE A 87 -4.94 -11.98 -6.16
C ILE A 87 -5.98 -11.35 -5.25
N MET A 88 -5.73 -10.12 -4.79
CA MET A 88 -6.64 -9.39 -3.91
C MET A 88 -7.72 -8.58 -4.65
N SER A 89 -7.75 -8.62 -5.99
CA SER A 89 -8.65 -7.81 -6.83
C SER A 89 -8.58 -6.30 -6.54
N LEU A 90 -7.38 -5.79 -6.32
CA LEU A 90 -7.09 -4.39 -5.99
C LEU A 90 -6.58 -3.62 -7.21
N GLY A 91 -7.02 -2.37 -7.35
CA GLY A 91 -6.49 -1.45 -8.36
C GLY A 91 -4.99 -1.23 -8.15
N PHE A 92 -4.21 -1.41 -9.21
CA PHE A 92 -2.75 -1.31 -9.19
C PHE A 92 -2.29 -0.17 -10.09
N SER A 93 -1.37 0.64 -9.58
CA SER A 93 -0.71 1.71 -10.31
C SER A 93 0.80 1.62 -10.10
N ARG A 94 1.57 1.89 -11.16
CA ARG A 94 3.03 1.93 -11.11
C ARG A 94 3.50 3.33 -11.50
N ILE A 95 4.30 3.93 -10.64
CA ILE A 95 4.93 5.23 -10.87
C ILE A 95 6.42 4.99 -10.97
N GLN A 96 7.00 5.26 -12.14
CA GLN A 96 8.43 5.24 -12.32
C GLN A 96 8.99 6.63 -12.01
N PHE A 97 9.82 6.75 -10.99
CA PHE A 97 10.42 8.02 -10.63
C PHE A 97 11.58 8.34 -11.58
N THR A 98 11.50 9.52 -12.20
CA THR A 98 12.51 10.06 -13.12
C THR A 98 12.87 11.48 -12.71
N PRO A 99 14.06 12.00 -13.10
CA PRO A 99 14.48 13.35 -12.71
C PRO A 99 13.49 14.46 -13.12
N ASP A 100 12.74 14.23 -14.18
CA ASP A 100 11.81 15.20 -14.77
C ASP A 100 10.38 15.09 -14.23
N LEU A 101 10.10 14.12 -13.33
CA LEU A 101 8.74 13.87 -12.84
C LEU A 101 8.26 15.03 -11.96
N MET A 102 7.10 15.60 -12.29
CA MET A 102 6.49 16.69 -11.52
C MET A 102 5.51 16.17 -10.47
N PRO A 103 5.26 16.92 -9.39
CA PRO A 103 4.23 16.56 -8.40
C PRO A 103 2.85 16.30 -9.01
N SER A 104 2.43 17.11 -9.99
CA SER A 104 1.14 16.94 -10.68
C SER A 104 1.03 15.66 -11.50
N ASP A 105 2.16 15.09 -11.94
CA ASP A 105 2.17 13.80 -12.65
C ASP A 105 1.88 12.63 -11.70
N ILE A 106 1.99 12.86 -10.39
CA ILE A 106 1.71 11.89 -9.33
C ILE A 106 0.31 12.14 -8.76
N THR A 107 0.03 13.36 -8.31
CA THR A 107 -1.21 13.71 -7.62
C THR A 107 -2.38 14.02 -8.55
N GLY A 108 -2.12 14.31 -9.83
CA GLY A 108 -3.12 14.75 -10.78
C GLY A 108 -3.06 16.26 -11.06
N THR A 109 -3.87 16.70 -12.02
CA THR A 109 -3.85 18.09 -12.48
C THR A 109 -5.24 18.54 -12.92
N GLU A 110 -5.52 19.84 -12.79
CA GLU A 110 -6.71 20.46 -13.36
C GLU A 110 -6.43 20.89 -14.80
N ILE A 111 -7.20 20.35 -15.75
CA ILE A 111 -7.13 20.73 -17.16
C ILE A 111 -8.32 21.59 -17.53
N LEU A 112 -8.09 22.55 -18.42
CA LEU A 112 -9.16 23.36 -18.98
C LEU A 112 -9.70 22.67 -20.24
N GLN A 113 -10.96 22.24 -20.21
CA GLN A 113 -11.65 21.72 -21.39
C GLN A 113 -12.65 22.75 -21.92
N GLU A 114 -12.86 22.75 -23.24
CA GLU A 114 -13.96 23.47 -23.86
C GLU A 114 -15.17 22.53 -23.93
N GLY A 115 -16.23 22.87 -23.19
CA GLY A 115 -17.50 22.13 -23.24
C GLY A 115 -18.26 22.40 -24.54
N GLU A 116 -19.33 21.62 -24.77
CA GLU A 116 -20.13 21.65 -26.01
C GLU A 116 -20.70 23.04 -26.40
N ALA A 117 -20.79 23.97 -25.44
CA ALA A 117 -21.27 25.33 -25.64
C ALA A 117 -20.17 26.41 -25.71
N GLY A 118 -18.90 26.02 -25.91
CA GLY A 118 -17.75 26.94 -25.96
C GLY A 118 -17.37 27.55 -24.61
N ARG A 119 -17.92 27.02 -23.50
CA ARG A 119 -17.53 27.42 -22.14
C ARG A 119 -16.31 26.63 -21.69
N ARG A 120 -15.34 27.33 -21.13
CA ARG A 120 -14.15 26.76 -20.50
C ARG A 120 -14.53 26.19 -19.12
N GLN A 121 -14.33 24.89 -18.92
CA GLN A 121 -14.56 24.19 -17.67
C GLN A 121 -13.24 23.57 -17.16
N PHE A 122 -12.97 23.69 -15.86
CA PHE A 122 -11.85 23.00 -15.23
C PHE A 122 -12.27 21.57 -14.87
N GLU A 123 -11.54 20.57 -15.33
CA GLU A 123 -11.73 19.16 -15.00
C GLU A 123 -10.49 18.61 -14.31
N PHE A 124 -10.66 17.94 -13.17
CA PHE A 124 -9.57 17.29 -12.48
C PHE A 124 -9.27 15.91 -13.06
N VAL A 125 -8.06 15.75 -13.60
CA VAL A 125 -7.54 14.47 -14.08
C VAL A 125 -6.75 13.83 -12.94
N LYS A 126 -7.26 12.69 -12.46
CA LYS A 126 -6.63 11.90 -11.40
C LYS A 126 -5.26 11.40 -11.83
N GLY A 127 -4.27 11.64 -10.99
CA GLY A 127 -2.93 11.07 -11.13
C GLY A 127 -2.88 9.57 -10.77
N PRO A 128 -1.72 8.94 -10.94
CA PRO A 128 -1.51 7.52 -10.65
C PRO A 128 -1.62 7.15 -9.17
N ILE A 129 -1.66 8.12 -8.23
CA ILE A 129 -1.87 7.81 -6.80
C ILE A 129 -3.29 7.33 -6.47
N PHE A 130 -4.26 7.50 -7.37
CA PHE A 130 -5.64 7.09 -7.13
C PHE A 130 -5.83 5.58 -7.43
N ALA A 131 -5.07 4.74 -6.75
CA ALA A 131 -5.14 3.28 -6.82
C ALA A 131 -5.09 2.66 -5.41
N ASN A 132 -5.50 1.40 -5.27
CA ASN A 132 -5.44 0.71 -3.98
C ASN A 132 -4.01 0.32 -3.60
N ILE A 133 -3.21 -0.08 -4.59
CA ILE A 133 -1.79 -0.41 -4.45
C ILE A 133 -1.00 0.43 -5.46
N ILE A 134 0.01 1.13 -4.95
CA ILE A 134 0.93 1.95 -5.76
C ILE A 134 2.34 1.39 -5.61
N LEU A 135 2.99 1.09 -6.73
CA LEU A 135 4.41 0.81 -6.78
C LEU A 135 5.17 2.05 -7.24
N ALA A 136 5.82 2.74 -6.31
CA ALA A 136 6.73 3.85 -6.59
C ALA A 136 8.15 3.31 -6.81
N ASP A 137 8.53 3.10 -8.07
CA ASP A 137 9.82 2.54 -8.45
C ASP A 137 10.89 3.63 -8.54
N GLU A 138 12.09 3.33 -8.04
CA GLU A 138 13.24 4.23 -8.05
C GLU A 138 12.99 5.63 -7.45
N ILE A 139 12.25 5.71 -6.33
CA ILE A 139 11.85 6.97 -5.66
C ILE A 139 13.01 7.98 -5.46
N ASN A 140 14.22 7.47 -5.31
CA ASN A 140 15.45 8.23 -5.14
C ASN A 140 15.93 8.96 -6.41
N ARG A 141 15.29 8.77 -7.58
CA ARG A 141 15.67 9.41 -8.86
C ARG A 141 14.98 10.74 -9.15
N THR A 142 14.02 11.17 -8.33
CA THR A 142 13.28 12.43 -8.53
C THR A 142 13.73 13.51 -7.54
N PRO A 143 13.51 14.81 -7.82
CA PRO A 143 13.80 15.89 -6.87
C PRO A 143 13.01 15.78 -5.55
N PRO A 144 13.52 16.32 -4.43
CA PRO A 144 12.86 16.23 -3.13
C PRO A 144 11.40 16.67 -3.13
N LYS A 145 11.06 17.73 -3.88
CA LYS A 145 9.69 18.26 -3.98
C LYS A 145 8.69 17.23 -4.52
N THR A 146 9.08 16.43 -5.51
CA THR A 146 8.22 15.38 -6.09
C THR A 146 8.10 14.18 -5.15
N GLN A 147 9.17 13.83 -4.42
CA GLN A 147 9.10 12.81 -3.36
C GLN A 147 8.15 13.24 -2.24
N SER A 148 8.26 14.50 -1.79
CA SER A 148 7.39 15.06 -0.75
C SER A 148 5.92 15.02 -1.15
N ALA A 149 5.58 15.28 -2.42
CA ALA A 149 4.19 15.20 -2.88
C ALA A 149 3.59 13.79 -2.73
N LEU A 150 4.37 12.73 -3.02
CA LEU A 150 3.93 11.35 -2.77
C LEU A 150 3.77 11.09 -1.26
N LEU A 151 4.74 11.49 -0.45
CA LEU A 151 4.71 11.26 1.01
C LEU A 151 3.58 12.02 1.71
N GLU A 152 3.27 13.23 1.24
CA GLU A 152 2.14 14.04 1.70
C GLU A 152 0.82 13.34 1.39
N ALA A 153 0.65 12.83 0.15
CA ALA A 153 -0.53 12.04 -0.21
C ALA A 153 -0.66 10.75 0.64
N MET A 154 0.47 10.08 0.94
CA MET A 154 0.49 8.92 1.84
C MET A 154 0.00 9.26 3.25
N GLN A 155 0.37 10.44 3.76
CA GLN A 155 0.02 10.88 5.11
C GLN A 155 -1.41 11.44 5.22
N GLU A 156 -1.88 12.15 4.20
CA GLU A 156 -3.20 12.79 4.25
C GLU A 156 -4.35 11.84 3.94
N HIS A 157 -4.07 10.68 3.31
CA HIS A 157 -5.07 9.71 2.85
C HIS A 157 -6.17 10.34 1.97
N ARG A 158 -5.79 11.31 1.12
CA ARG A 158 -6.69 12.09 0.24
C ARG A 158 -6.38 11.88 -1.23
#